data_AF-A0A4U9IJI5-F1
#
_entry.id   AF-A0A4U9IJI5-F1
#
_cell.length_a   1.000
_cell.length_b   1.000
_cell.length_c   1.000
_cell.angle_alpha   90.00
_cell.angle_beta   90.00
_cell.angle_gamma   90.00
#
_symmetry.space_group_name_H-M   'P 1'
#
loop_
_entity.id
_entity.type
_entity.pdbx_description
1 polymer ?
#
loop_
_entity_poly.entity_id
_entity_poly.type
_entity_poly.pdbx_seq_one_letter_code
_entity_poly.pdbx_strand_id
1 'polypeptide(L)'
;MNKVSRTYRIRCWPPGEKLGRDYIYMLSELTASGEGDVDAFADITPDSLLHNVQRDILDLENRAVAGVTAAEFASSANKRRLDPDDRSVSIHLCHSPQREVEVLHDKLLAMLEDDPQLTPRDIVVMVADIDTYSPYIQAVFGSATGDRYVPFAISDRRARQSHPALQAFVSLLSLPDSRFVPEDVLAFARCSGTGGPF
;
A
#
# COMPACT_ATOMS: atom_id res chain seq x y z
N MET A 1 -12.25 24.47 9.14
CA MET A 1 -10.91 24.19 8.59
C MET A 1 -10.81 22.70 8.36
N ASN A 2 -11.07 22.28 7.13
CA ASN A 2 -11.27 20.87 6.76
C ASN A 2 -9.90 20.25 6.50
N LYS A 3 -9.43 19.34 7.36
CA LYS A 3 -8.20 18.58 7.14
C LYS A 3 -8.50 17.51 6.10
N VAL A 4 -8.12 17.76 4.84
CA VAL A 4 -8.11 16.74 3.80
C VAL A 4 -6.90 15.86 4.06
N SER A 5 -7.09 14.75 4.79
CA SER A 5 -6.07 13.70 4.92
C SER A 5 -5.76 13.16 3.53
N ARG A 6 -4.57 13.48 3.02
CA ARG A 6 -4.08 13.00 1.72
C ARG A 6 -3.70 11.53 1.85
N THR A 7 -4.70 10.65 1.76
CA THR A 7 -4.48 9.21 1.68
C THR A 7 -4.06 8.84 0.26
N TYR A 8 -2.77 8.66 0.02
CA TYR A 8 -2.27 8.13 -1.25
C TYR A 8 -2.45 6.60 -1.28
N ARG A 9 -3.62 6.15 -1.76
CA ARG A 9 -3.99 4.73 -1.88
C ARG A 9 -3.72 4.24 -3.30
N ILE A 10 -2.48 3.88 -3.62
CA ILE A 10 -2.18 3.19 -4.90
C ILE A 10 -2.42 1.70 -4.71
N ARG A 11 -3.67 1.27 -4.93
CA ARG A 11 -4.00 -0.17 -5.04
C ARG A 11 -3.74 -0.58 -6.49
N CYS A 12 -2.85 -1.54 -6.70
CA CYS A 12 -2.87 -2.35 -7.92
C CYS A 12 -4.15 -3.21 -7.83
N TRP A 13 -5.19 -2.78 -8.53
CA TRP A 13 -6.54 -3.33 -8.40
C TRP A 13 -6.65 -4.60 -9.27
N PRO A 14 -6.83 -5.81 -8.71
CA PRO A 14 -7.37 -6.94 -9.48
C PRO A 14 -8.79 -6.55 -9.93
N PRO A 15 -9.40 -7.16 -10.97
CA PRO A 15 -10.51 -6.57 -11.73
C PRO A 15 -11.79 -6.34 -10.89
N GLY A 16 -11.83 -5.28 -10.10
CA GLY A 16 -12.92 -4.99 -9.16
C GLY A 16 -13.88 -3.92 -9.66
N GLU A 17 -13.83 -3.55 -10.94
CA GLU A 17 -14.98 -2.91 -11.59
C GLU A 17 -16.23 -3.80 -11.44
N LYS A 18 -16.06 -5.13 -11.43
CA LYS A 18 -17.18 -6.07 -11.25
C LYS A 18 -17.82 -5.97 -9.87
N LEU A 19 -17.02 -6.05 -8.80
CA LEU A 19 -17.51 -5.99 -7.42
C LEU A 19 -18.21 -4.65 -7.12
N GLY A 20 -17.64 -3.53 -7.56
CA GLY A 20 -18.25 -2.22 -7.36
C GLY A 20 -19.54 -2.04 -8.15
N ARG A 21 -19.56 -2.45 -9.43
CA ARG A 21 -20.73 -2.36 -10.30
C ARG A 21 -21.89 -3.19 -9.78
N ASP A 22 -21.63 -4.43 -9.37
CA ASP A 22 -22.68 -5.33 -8.87
C ASP A 22 -23.31 -4.77 -7.58
N TYR A 23 -22.50 -4.17 -6.71
CA TYR A 23 -22.98 -3.53 -5.49
C TYR A 23 -23.82 -2.28 -5.75
N ILE A 24 -23.35 -1.38 -6.63
CA ILE A 24 -24.12 -0.18 -7.03
C ILE A 24 -25.43 -0.57 -7.71
N TYR A 25 -25.42 -1.61 -8.56
CA TYR A 25 -26.63 -2.12 -9.19
C TYR A 25 -27.65 -2.60 -8.14
N MET A 26 -27.23 -3.39 -7.16
CA MET A 26 -28.10 -3.84 -6.06
C MET A 26 -28.65 -2.66 -5.23
N LEU A 27 -27.84 -1.64 -4.94
CA LEU A 27 -28.29 -0.44 -4.23
C LEU A 27 -29.32 0.34 -5.05
N SER A 28 -29.12 0.47 -6.37
CA SER A 28 -30.05 1.16 -7.25
C SER A 28 -31.43 0.49 -7.32
N GLU A 29 -31.50 -0.84 -7.23
CA GLU A 29 -32.77 -1.57 -7.15
C GLU A 29 -33.50 -1.31 -5.82
N LEU A 30 -32.75 -1.11 -4.73
CA LEU A 30 -33.32 -0.79 -3.42
C LEU A 30 -33.79 0.67 -3.31
N THR A 31 -33.01 1.63 -3.80
CA THR A 31 -33.38 3.07 -3.76
C THR A 31 -34.52 3.40 -4.73
N ALA A 32 -34.67 2.63 -5.82
CA ALA A 32 -35.83 2.70 -6.71
C ALA A 32 -37.18 2.45 -5.98
N SER A 33 -37.16 1.85 -4.77
CA SER A 33 -38.33 1.59 -3.95
C SER A 33 -38.79 2.76 -3.05
N GLY A 34 -38.10 3.92 -3.07
CA GLY A 34 -38.61 5.17 -2.50
C GLY A 34 -37.72 5.88 -1.48
N GLU A 35 -36.51 5.38 -1.21
CA GLU A 35 -35.51 6.12 -0.44
C GLU A 35 -34.66 6.95 -1.42
N GLY A 36 -34.71 8.27 -1.29
CA GLY A 36 -34.03 9.20 -2.19
C GLY A 36 -32.52 8.99 -2.17
N ASP A 37 -31.95 8.74 -3.35
CA ASP A 37 -30.51 8.70 -3.54
C ASP A 37 -29.92 10.10 -3.25
N VAL A 38 -28.86 10.16 -2.46
CA VAL A 38 -28.21 11.42 -2.09
C VAL A 38 -26.82 11.44 -2.69
N ASP A 39 -26.68 12.23 -3.76
CA ASP A 39 -25.39 12.48 -4.39
C ASP A 39 -24.53 13.37 -3.52
N ALA A 40 -23.60 12.76 -2.78
CA ALA A 40 -22.64 13.43 -1.91
C ALA A 40 -21.21 13.44 -2.51
N PHE A 41 -21.11 13.67 -3.83
CA PHE A 41 -19.83 13.78 -4.51
C PHE A 41 -19.16 15.13 -4.25
N ALA A 42 -17.84 15.12 -4.06
CA ALA A 42 -17.05 16.34 -3.93
C ALA A 42 -16.25 16.59 -5.21
N ASP A 43 -16.28 17.82 -5.69
CA ASP A 43 -15.53 18.22 -6.88
C ASP A 43 -14.02 18.15 -6.66
N ILE A 44 -13.30 17.71 -7.70
CA ILE A 44 -11.84 17.60 -7.70
C ILE A 44 -11.26 18.62 -8.68
N THR A 45 -10.45 19.54 -8.16
CA THR A 45 -9.78 20.55 -8.99
C THR A 45 -8.56 19.94 -9.70
N PRO A 46 -8.39 20.11 -11.03
CA PRO A 46 -7.34 19.45 -11.80
C PRO A 46 -6.00 20.21 -11.70
N ASP A 47 -5.36 20.19 -10.54
CA ASP A 47 -4.09 20.87 -10.28
C ASP A 47 -2.84 19.99 -10.55
N SER A 48 -3.01 18.67 -10.58
CA SER A 48 -1.95 17.67 -10.59
C SER A 48 -2.38 16.45 -11.40
N LEU A 49 -1.41 15.63 -11.80
CA LEU A 49 -1.63 14.39 -12.53
C LEU A 49 -2.56 13.46 -11.75
N LEU A 50 -2.38 13.34 -10.42
CA LEU A 50 -3.29 12.56 -9.58
C LEU A 50 -4.72 13.09 -9.64
N HIS A 51 -4.93 14.39 -9.44
CA HIS A 51 -6.27 14.97 -9.48
C HIS A 51 -6.91 14.89 -10.88
N ASN A 52 -6.11 14.96 -11.95
CA ASN A 52 -6.60 14.72 -13.31
C ASN A 52 -7.14 13.29 -13.49
N VAL A 53 -6.42 12.28 -13.00
CA VAL A 53 -6.86 10.88 -13.07
C VAL A 53 -8.08 10.65 -12.18
N GLN A 54 -8.09 11.18 -10.96
CA GLN A 54 -9.23 11.03 -10.05
C GLN A 54 -10.49 11.71 -10.60
N ARG A 55 -10.34 12.86 -11.24
CA ARG A 55 -11.43 13.54 -11.92
C ARG A 55 -11.96 12.74 -13.12
N ASP A 56 -11.09 12.16 -13.94
CA ASP A 56 -11.52 11.29 -15.04
C ASP A 56 -12.38 10.11 -14.56
N ILE A 57 -12.01 9.54 -13.40
CA ILE A 57 -12.79 8.47 -12.76
C ILE A 57 -14.12 9.01 -12.22
N LEU A 58 -14.13 10.19 -11.59
CA LEU A 58 -15.34 10.83 -11.04
C LEU A 58 -16.34 11.20 -12.13
N ASP A 59 -15.87 11.87 -13.19
CA ASP A 59 -16.68 12.34 -14.32
C ASP A 59 -16.96 11.21 -15.34
N LEU A 60 -16.38 10.02 -15.14
CA LEU A 60 -16.43 8.87 -16.06
C LEU A 60 -15.99 9.22 -17.49
N GLU A 61 -14.98 10.09 -17.62
CA GLU A 61 -14.43 10.54 -18.89
C GLU A 61 -13.17 9.75 -19.28
N ASN A 62 -13.08 9.31 -20.54
CA ASN A 62 -11.86 8.73 -21.08
C ASN A 62 -11.14 9.76 -21.97
N ARG A 63 -10.01 10.29 -21.49
CA ARG A 63 -9.16 11.25 -22.23
C ARG A 63 -7.95 10.61 -22.91
N ALA A 64 -7.94 9.28 -23.05
CA ALA A 64 -6.87 8.58 -23.75
C ALA A 64 -6.95 8.87 -25.26
N VAL A 65 -5.88 9.46 -25.80
CA VAL A 65 -5.74 9.70 -27.24
C VAL A 65 -5.06 8.48 -27.88
N ALA A 66 -5.86 7.59 -28.47
CA ALA A 66 -5.38 6.38 -29.13
C ALA A 66 -4.71 6.64 -30.50
N GLY A 67 -4.91 7.83 -31.09
CA GLY A 67 -4.32 8.22 -32.37
C GLY A 67 -4.89 7.45 -33.56
N VAL A 68 -6.22 7.30 -33.61
CA VAL A 68 -6.91 6.50 -34.62
C VAL A 68 -6.87 7.17 -35.99
N THR A 69 -6.80 8.51 -36.02
CA THR A 69 -6.67 9.28 -37.26
C THR A 69 -5.24 9.80 -37.46
N ALA A 70 -4.83 9.99 -38.72
CA ALA A 70 -3.52 10.56 -39.05
C ALA A 70 -3.31 11.96 -38.48
N ALA A 71 -4.38 12.75 -38.34
CA ALA A 71 -4.33 14.08 -37.74
C ALA A 71 -4.08 14.04 -36.21
N GLU A 72 -4.68 13.09 -35.49
CA GLU A 72 -4.43 12.88 -34.06
C GLU A 72 -3.06 12.27 -33.79
N PHE A 73 -2.57 11.42 -34.69
CA PHE A 73 -1.22 10.86 -34.57
C PHE A 73 -0.14 11.91 -34.80
N ALA A 74 -0.38 12.86 -35.70
CA ALA A 74 0.57 13.90 -36.06
C ALA A 74 0.88 14.91 -34.95
N SER A 75 0.01 15.08 -33.95
CA SER A 75 0.19 16.07 -32.88
C SER A 75 -0.25 15.57 -31.51
N SER A 76 0.59 15.80 -30.49
CA SER A 76 0.27 15.52 -29.09
C SER A 76 -0.42 16.69 -28.38
N ALA A 77 -0.80 17.76 -29.09
CA ALA A 77 -1.44 18.94 -28.49
C ALA A 77 -2.80 18.65 -27.84
N ASN A 78 -3.49 17.59 -28.27
CA ASN A 78 -4.78 17.15 -27.72
C ASN A 78 -4.62 16.41 -26.38
N LYS A 79 -3.39 16.07 -25.97
CA LYS A 79 -3.11 15.45 -24.68
C LYS A 79 -2.98 16.52 -23.61
N ARG A 80 -3.25 16.15 -22.35
CA ARG A 80 -3.00 17.05 -21.21
C ARG A 80 -1.50 17.37 -21.12
N ARG A 81 -1.20 18.63 -20.82
CA ARG A 81 0.16 19.05 -20.50
C ARG A 81 0.50 18.54 -19.11
N LEU A 82 1.68 17.94 -18.99
CA LEU A 82 2.24 17.54 -17.71
C LEU A 82 3.15 18.64 -17.22
N ASP A 83 3.05 18.95 -15.93
CA ASP A 83 4.02 19.80 -15.26
C ASP A 83 5.27 18.95 -14.93
N PRO A 84 6.47 19.33 -15.39
CA PRO A 84 7.71 18.60 -15.10
C PRO A 84 8.06 18.54 -13.60
N ASP A 85 7.49 19.41 -12.77
CA ASP A 85 7.71 19.44 -11.32
C ASP A 85 6.62 18.68 -10.52
N ASP A 86 5.59 18.17 -11.20
CA ASP A 86 4.55 17.37 -10.55
C ASP A 86 5.11 16.02 -10.08
N ARG A 87 4.92 15.73 -8.79
CA ARG A 87 5.33 14.48 -8.12
C ARG A 87 4.16 13.71 -7.52
N SER A 88 2.92 14.10 -7.83
CA SER A 88 1.70 13.48 -7.30
C SER A 88 1.58 11.98 -7.64
N VAL A 89 2.11 11.56 -8.80
CA VAL A 89 2.26 10.17 -9.20
C VAL A 89 3.68 9.95 -9.69
N SER A 90 4.38 8.99 -9.09
CA SER A 90 5.74 8.63 -9.49
C SER A 90 5.91 7.12 -9.59
N ILE A 91 6.77 6.69 -10.51
CA ILE A 91 7.08 5.27 -10.75
C ILE A 91 8.56 5.09 -10.48
N HIS A 92 8.90 4.12 -9.63
CA HIS A 92 10.28 3.83 -9.23
C HIS A 92 10.62 2.40 -9.64
N LEU A 93 11.70 2.23 -10.40
CA LEU A 93 12.23 0.93 -10.77
C LEU A 93 13.41 0.60 -9.86
N CYS A 94 13.28 -0.48 -9.09
CA CYS A 94 14.29 -0.94 -8.14
C CYS A 94 14.75 -2.37 -8.49
N HIS A 95 15.98 -2.71 -8.11
CA HIS A 95 16.60 -4.00 -8.46
C HIS A 95 16.47 -5.07 -7.35
N SER A 96 15.99 -4.71 -6.16
CA SER A 96 15.75 -5.65 -5.06
C SER A 96 14.76 -5.06 -4.05
N PRO A 97 14.05 -5.90 -3.26
CA PRO A 97 13.14 -5.44 -2.20
C PRO A 97 13.83 -4.55 -1.18
N GLN A 98 15.10 -4.85 -0.84
CA GLN A 98 15.88 -4.01 0.07
C GLN A 98 16.07 -2.60 -0.51
N ARG A 99 16.50 -2.49 -1.78
CA ARG A 99 16.72 -1.19 -2.41
C ARG A 99 15.42 -0.42 -2.59
N GLU A 100 14.33 -1.12 -2.86
CA GLU A 100 12.99 -0.53 -2.95
C GLU A 100 12.57 0.13 -1.64
N VAL A 101 12.79 -0.53 -0.50
CA VAL A 101 12.51 0.02 0.83
C VAL A 101 13.44 1.18 1.17
N GLU A 102 14.72 1.13 0.81
CA GLU A 102 15.66 2.25 0.97
C GLU A 102 15.23 3.48 0.19
N VAL A 103 14.89 3.31 -1.09
CA VAL A 103 14.42 4.41 -1.95
C VAL A 103 13.09 4.97 -1.43
N LEU A 104 12.18 4.11 -0.98
CA LEU A 104 10.94 4.54 -0.35
C LEU A 104 11.22 5.39 0.89
N HIS A 105 12.11 4.95 1.78
CA HIS A 105 12.48 5.69 2.98
C HIS A 105 13.00 7.09 2.65
N ASP A 106 13.94 7.20 1.71
CA ASP A 106 14.51 8.49 1.28
C ASP A 106 13.45 9.40 0.66
N LYS A 107 12.49 8.84 -0.09
CA LYS A 107 11.38 9.62 -0.68
C LYS A 107 10.39 10.09 0.36
N LEU A 108 10.05 9.27 1.34
CA LEU A 108 9.18 9.67 2.44
C LEU A 108 9.83 10.79 3.26
N LEU A 109 11.14 10.71 3.51
CA LEU A 109 11.85 11.76 4.21
C LEU A 109 11.81 13.08 3.44
N ALA A 110 12.13 13.05 2.14
CA ALA A 110 12.04 14.25 1.29
C ALA A 110 10.62 14.85 1.27
N MET A 111 9.58 14.02 1.18
CA MET A 111 8.19 14.50 1.22
C MET A 111 7.81 15.13 2.57
N LEU A 112 8.31 14.59 3.67
CA LEU A 112 8.08 15.14 5.02
C LEU A 112 8.87 16.44 5.25
N GLU A 113 10.04 16.60 4.61
CA GLU A 113 10.81 17.83 4.63
C GLU A 113 10.18 18.94 3.76
N ASP A 114 9.67 18.58 2.58
CA ASP A 114 9.06 19.51 1.63
C ASP A 114 7.71 20.06 2.11
N ASP A 115 6.88 19.25 2.79
CA ASP A 115 5.55 19.64 3.28
C ASP A 115 5.39 19.42 4.80
N PRO A 116 5.51 20.48 5.62
CA PRO A 116 5.33 20.38 7.07
C PRO A 116 3.91 20.01 7.53
N GLN A 117 2.91 20.07 6.66
CA GLN A 117 1.54 19.63 6.98
C GLN A 117 1.39 18.11 6.87
N LEU A 118 2.29 17.43 6.15
CA LEU A 118 2.24 15.99 5.97
C LEU A 118 2.72 15.32 7.26
N THR A 119 1.85 14.52 7.87
CA THR A 119 2.25 13.71 9.03
C THR A 119 2.50 12.26 8.59
N PRO A 120 3.39 11.51 9.27
CA PRO A 120 3.58 10.09 8.97
C PRO A 120 2.30 9.24 9.04
N ARG A 121 1.26 9.73 9.73
CA ARG A 121 -0.05 9.07 9.84
C ARG A 121 -0.90 9.20 8.57
N ASP A 122 -0.61 10.17 7.71
CA ASP A 122 -1.31 10.36 6.44
C ASP A 122 -0.75 9.44 5.33
N ILE A 123 0.34 8.72 5.63
CA ILE A 123 1.09 7.89 4.67
C ILE A 123 0.73 6.42 4.87
N VAL A 124 0.39 5.73 3.78
CA VAL A 124 0.16 4.29 3.78
C VAL A 124 1.05 3.61 2.74
N VAL A 125 1.72 2.54 3.16
CA VAL A 125 2.53 1.68 2.29
C VAL A 125 1.84 0.33 2.20
N MET A 126 1.58 -0.14 0.97
CA MET A 126 0.94 -1.42 0.73
C MET A 126 1.87 -2.31 -0.10
N VAL A 127 2.00 -3.57 0.32
CA VAL A 127 2.82 -4.58 -0.35
C VAL A 127 1.99 -5.84 -0.57
N ALA A 128 2.34 -6.64 -1.57
CA ALA A 128 1.61 -7.87 -1.89
C ALA A 128 1.80 -8.97 -0.82
N ASP A 129 3.00 -9.06 -0.24
CA ASP A 129 3.32 -9.99 0.84
C ASP A 129 4.14 -9.27 1.91
N ILE A 130 3.51 -9.00 3.05
CA ILE A 130 4.14 -8.30 4.15
C ILE A 130 5.17 -9.17 4.88
N ASP A 131 5.02 -10.50 4.85
CA ASP A 131 5.94 -11.40 5.55
C ASP A 131 7.34 -11.36 4.89
N THR A 132 7.37 -11.29 3.55
CA THR A 132 8.61 -11.14 2.78
C THR A 132 9.26 -9.76 2.96
N TYR A 133 8.47 -8.68 3.02
CA TYR A 133 9.00 -7.31 3.13
C TYR A 133 9.37 -6.88 4.56
N SER A 134 8.71 -7.47 5.55
CA SER A 134 8.89 -7.23 6.97
C SER A 134 10.35 -7.09 7.46
N PRO A 135 11.27 -8.04 7.18
CA PRO A 135 12.66 -7.94 7.62
C PRO A 135 13.40 -6.75 6.97
N TYR A 136 13.13 -6.45 5.70
CA TYR A 136 13.75 -5.31 5.01
C TYR A 136 13.26 -3.97 5.55
N ILE A 137 11.96 -3.85 5.83
CA ILE A 137 11.38 -2.66 6.47
C ILE A 137 12.03 -2.42 7.83
N GLN A 138 12.15 -3.46 8.66
CA GLN A 138 12.78 -3.35 9.97
C GLN A 138 14.27 -2.97 9.87
N ALA A 139 15.00 -3.52 8.89
CA ALA A 139 16.42 -3.19 8.71
C ALA A 139 16.63 -1.73 8.32
N VAL A 140 15.84 -1.21 7.38
CA VAL A 140 15.99 0.17 6.87
C VAL A 140 15.43 1.18 7.87
N PHE A 141 14.17 1.03 8.29
CA PHE A 141 13.52 2.00 9.18
C PHE A 141 14.00 1.86 10.64
N GLY A 142 14.43 0.67 11.06
CA GLY A 142 14.93 0.44 12.42
C GLY A 142 16.39 0.87 12.64
N SER A 143 17.19 1.01 11.57
CA SER A 143 18.56 1.52 11.66
C SER A 143 18.65 3.05 11.57
N ALA A 144 17.56 3.72 11.16
CA ALA A 144 17.50 5.17 11.09
C ALA A 144 17.47 5.79 12.50
N THR A 145 18.36 6.76 12.74
CA THR A 145 18.49 7.48 14.02
C THR A 145 18.53 8.99 13.77
N GLY A 146 18.12 9.77 14.78
CA GLY A 146 18.10 11.23 14.71
C GLY A 146 17.13 11.75 13.64
N ASP A 147 17.62 12.66 12.80
CA ASP A 147 16.82 13.40 11.81
C ASP A 147 16.25 12.51 10.68
N ARG A 148 16.76 11.28 10.53
CA ARG A 148 16.27 10.33 9.52
C ARG A 148 15.21 9.37 10.06
N TYR A 149 14.83 9.47 11.33
CA TYR A 149 13.90 8.54 11.94
C TYR A 149 12.44 8.85 11.54
N VAL A 150 11.79 7.90 10.88
CA VAL A 150 10.36 7.97 10.54
C VAL A 150 9.59 6.90 11.33
N PRO A 151 8.63 7.27 12.20
CA PRO A 151 7.81 6.31 12.92
C PRO A 151 7.00 5.44 11.96
N PHE A 152 7.05 4.11 12.13
CA PHE A 152 6.32 3.15 11.30
C PHE A 152 5.64 2.06 12.14
N ALA A 153 4.59 1.48 11.60
CA ALA A 153 3.91 0.31 12.16
C ALA A 153 3.58 -0.67 11.03
N ILE A 154 3.86 -1.95 11.26
CA ILE A 154 3.56 -3.02 10.30
C ILE A 154 2.26 -3.70 10.74
N SER A 155 1.25 -3.64 9.88
CA SER A 155 -0.04 -4.31 10.06
C SER A 155 -0.09 -5.60 9.22
N ASP A 156 -1.01 -6.50 9.55
CA ASP A 156 -1.35 -7.72 8.77
C ASP A 156 -0.29 -8.84 8.76
N ARG A 157 0.64 -8.86 9.73
CA ARG A 157 1.52 -10.03 9.93
C ARG A 157 0.68 -11.24 10.34
N ARG A 158 0.86 -12.36 9.64
CA ARG A 158 0.17 -13.62 9.97
C ARG A 158 0.60 -14.07 11.37
N ALA A 159 -0.39 -14.34 12.25
CA ALA A 159 -0.18 -14.76 13.64
C ALA A 159 0.84 -15.92 13.77
N ARG A 160 0.85 -16.83 12.80
CA ARG A 160 1.70 -18.03 12.75
C ARG A 160 3.20 -17.76 12.68
N GLN A 161 3.62 -16.61 12.11
CA GLN A 161 5.04 -16.22 12.03
C GLN A 161 5.44 -15.24 13.14
N SER A 162 4.47 -14.59 13.78
CA SER A 162 4.73 -13.59 14.83
C SER A 162 5.05 -14.19 16.21
N HIS A 163 4.60 -15.42 16.50
CA HIS A 163 4.74 -16.03 17.82
C HIS A 163 5.53 -17.35 17.75
N PRO A 164 6.79 -17.37 18.21
CA PRO A 164 7.62 -18.59 18.27
C PRO A 164 6.93 -19.75 19.01
N ALA A 165 6.11 -19.43 20.01
CA ALA A 165 5.33 -20.42 20.78
C ALA A 165 4.31 -21.19 19.94
N LEU A 166 3.68 -20.55 18.93
CA LEU A 166 2.71 -21.22 18.07
C LEU A 166 3.37 -22.20 17.11
N GLN A 167 4.57 -21.87 16.60
CA GLN A 167 5.35 -22.84 15.81
C GLN A 167 5.79 -24.02 16.67
N ALA A 168 6.31 -23.76 17.87
CA ALA A 168 6.71 -24.82 18.81
C ALA A 168 5.53 -25.77 19.13
N PHE A 169 4.32 -25.22 19.31
CA PHE A 169 3.12 -26.03 19.57
C PHE A 169 2.70 -26.89 18.37
N VAL A 170 2.75 -26.36 17.14
CA VAL A 170 2.45 -27.14 15.92
C VAL A 170 3.49 -28.25 15.71
N SER A 171 4.78 -27.97 15.95
CA SER A 171 5.83 -29.00 15.93
C SER A 171 5.59 -30.07 16.99
N LEU A 172 5.09 -29.71 18.17
CA LEU A 172 4.75 -30.65 19.25
C LEU A 172 3.58 -31.57 18.87
N LEU A 173 2.57 -31.05 18.18
CA LEU A 173 1.47 -31.86 17.64
C LEU A 173 1.91 -32.80 16.50
N SER A 174 3.05 -32.53 15.86
CA SER A 174 3.63 -33.35 14.78
C SER A 174 4.60 -34.43 15.30
N LEU A 175 4.83 -34.49 16.62
CA LEU A 175 5.72 -35.46 17.27
C LEU A 175 5.37 -36.95 17.08
N PRO A 176 4.09 -37.39 17.04
CA PRO A 176 3.81 -38.82 16.91
C PRO A 176 4.26 -39.43 15.57
N ASP A 177 4.49 -38.60 14.53
CA ASP A 177 5.00 -39.02 13.22
C ASP A 177 6.51 -38.71 13.03
N SER A 178 7.17 -38.06 13.99
CA SER A 178 8.57 -37.63 13.86
C SER A 178 9.55 -38.65 14.46
N ARG A 179 10.70 -38.85 13.79
CA ARG A 179 11.76 -39.79 14.19
C ARG A 179 12.71 -39.25 15.29
N PHE A 180 12.33 -38.21 16.04
CA PHE A 180 13.13 -37.61 17.11
C PHE A 180 14.58 -37.29 16.68
N VAL A 181 14.73 -36.44 15.67
CA VAL A 181 16.04 -35.95 15.26
C VAL A 181 16.58 -35.00 16.36
N PRO A 182 17.85 -35.11 16.79
CA PRO A 182 18.40 -34.29 17.86
C PRO A 182 18.28 -32.77 17.65
N GLU A 183 18.25 -32.31 16.39
CA GLU A 183 18.05 -30.90 16.04
C GLU A 183 16.65 -30.38 16.40
N ASP A 184 15.60 -31.19 16.28
CA ASP A 184 14.23 -30.79 16.59
C ASP A 184 14.05 -30.55 18.11
N VAL A 185 14.70 -31.38 18.93
CA VAL A 185 14.69 -31.26 20.40
C VAL A 185 15.44 -30.01 20.86
N LEU A 186 16.56 -29.68 20.21
CA LEU A 186 17.32 -28.46 20.49
C LEU A 186 16.61 -27.19 20.01
N ALA A 187 15.84 -27.26 18.92
CA ALA A 187 15.01 -26.13 18.46
C ALA A 187 13.89 -25.80 19.46
N PHE A 188 13.30 -26.82 20.09
CA PHE A 188 12.31 -26.64 21.15
C PHE A 188 12.90 -25.95 22.39
N ALA A 189 14.09 -26.37 22.84
CA ALA A 189 14.78 -25.78 23.99
C ALA A 189 15.13 -24.29 23.81
N ARG A 190 15.27 -23.81 22.56
CA ARG A 190 15.53 -22.39 22.25
C ARG A 190 14.26 -21.53 22.24
N CYS A 191 13.09 -22.13 22.08
CA CYS A 191 11.81 -21.41 22.11
C CYS A 191 11.30 -21.16 23.54
N SER A 192 11.74 -21.96 24.52
CA SER A 192 11.55 -21.69 25.94
C SER A 192 12.64 -20.73 26.44
N GLY A 193 12.33 -19.45 26.48
CA GLY A 193 13.09 -18.45 27.24
C GLY A 193 13.06 -18.68 28.75
N THR A 194 13.43 -19.86 29.23
CA THR A 194 13.82 -20.13 30.62
C THR A 194 15.32 -20.39 30.65
N GLY A 195 16.06 -19.36 30.28
CA GLY A 195 17.51 -19.25 30.43
C GLY A 195 17.85 -17.96 31.17
N GLY A 196 17.24 -17.77 32.35
CA GLY A 196 17.81 -16.86 33.36
C GLY A 196 19.03 -17.53 33.99
N PRO A 197 20.07 -16.76 34.39
CA PRO A 197 21.33 -17.33 34.84
C PRO A 197 21.15 -17.97 36.21
N PHE A 198 21.45 -19.27 36.34
CA PHE A 198 22.13 -19.91 37.47
C PHE A 198 22.62 -21.29 37.03
#